data_AF-A0A978T7E0-F1
#
_entry.id   AF-A0A978T7E0-F1
#
_cell.length_a   1.000
_cell.length_b   1.000
_cell.length_c   1.000
_cell.angle_alpha   90.00
_cell.angle_beta   90.00
_cell.angle_gamma   90.00
#
_symmetry.space_group_name_H-M   'P 1'
#
loop_
_entity.id
_entity.type
_entity.pdbx_description
1 polymer ?
#
loop_
_entity_poly.entity_id
_entity_poly.type
_entity_poly.pdbx_seq_one_letter_code
_entity_poly.pdbx_strand_id
1 'polypeptide(L)' 'MADIKLLRQPTSPQWVAQALANLDTILLDHSHCERKAAGVAINLMFRYPSHKELVYRLTAIAKEELEHFEKVNQWLERRG' A
#
# COMPACT_ATOMS: atom_id res chain seq x y z
N MET A 1 27.31 -8.50 -5.00
CA MET A 1 26.10 -8.25 -4.18
C MET A 1 25.23 -9.47 -4.34
N ALA A 2 24.73 -10.07 -3.24
CA ALA A 2 23.89 -11.26 -3.33
C ALA A 2 22.54 -10.88 -3.97
N ASP A 3 22.06 -11.69 -4.92
CA ASP A 3 20.71 -11.56 -5.47
C ASP A 3 19.70 -11.87 -4.36
N ILE A 4 19.10 -10.82 -3.77
CA ILE A 4 18.04 -10.99 -2.79
C ILE A 4 16.77 -11.36 -3.55
N LYS A 5 16.43 -12.66 -3.52
CA LYS A 5 15.15 -13.14 -4.01
C LYS A 5 14.04 -12.73 -3.04
N LEU A 6 13.49 -11.53 -3.23
CA LEU A 6 12.44 -10.91 -2.40
C LEU A 6 11.16 -11.76 -2.30
N LEU A 7 10.74 -12.41 -3.39
CA LEU A 7 9.52 -13.23 -3.45
C LEU A 7 9.85 -14.69 -3.77
N ARG A 8 9.18 -15.63 -3.09
CA ARG A 8 9.40 -17.08 -3.28
C ARG A 8 8.75 -17.62 -4.56
N GLN A 9 7.59 -17.10 -4.94
CA GLN A 9 6.78 -17.55 -6.07
C GLN A 9 6.07 -16.35 -6.74
N PRO A 10 5.76 -16.42 -8.04
CA PRO A 10 4.98 -15.40 -8.73
C PRO A 10 3.48 -15.47 -8.35
N THR A 11 2.75 -14.39 -8.62
CA THR A 11 1.29 -14.37 -8.52
C THR A 11 0.67 -15.39 -9.48
N SER A 12 -0.29 -16.19 -8.98
CA SER A 12 -0.99 -17.20 -9.77
C SER A 12 -1.85 -16.55 -10.88
N PRO A 13 -1.86 -17.09 -12.11
CA PRO A 13 -2.77 -16.62 -13.18
C PRO A 13 -4.25 -16.68 -12.79
N GLN A 14 -4.64 -17.65 -11.95
CA GLN A 14 -6.01 -17.78 -11.45
C GLN A 14 -6.40 -16.62 -10.53
N TRP A 15 -5.47 -16.06 -9.76
CA TRP A 15 -5.74 -14.85 -8.98
C TRP A 15 -5.96 -13.65 -9.89
N VAL A 16 -5.15 -13.50 -10.95
CA VAL A 16 -5.31 -12.41 -11.93
C VAL A 16 -6.68 -12.47 -12.59
N ALA A 17 -7.11 -13.67 -13.03
CA ALA A 17 -8.43 -13.86 -13.62
C ALA A 17 -9.57 -13.47 -12.66
N GLN A 18 -9.45 -13.82 -11.37
CA GLN A 18 -10.42 -13.44 -10.35
C GLN A 18 -10.42 -11.93 -10.07
N ALA A 19 -9.25 -11.31 -9.98
CA ALA A 19 -9.12 -9.87 -9.74
C ALA A 19 -9.75 -9.05 -10.87
N LEU A 20 -9.51 -9.45 -12.14
CA LEU A 20 -10.10 -8.80 -13.30
C LEU A 20 -11.64 -8.93 -13.34
N ALA A 21 -12.18 -10.05 -12.88
CA ALA A 21 -13.63 -10.28 -12.81
C ALA A 21 -14.32 -9.53 -11.65
N ASN A 22 -13.58 -9.05 -10.64
CA ASN A 22 -14.12 -8.44 -9.41
C ASN A 22 -13.43 -7.12 -9.08
N LEU A 23 -13.24 -6.26 -10.09
CA LEU A 23 -12.34 -5.11 -10.00
C LEU A 23 -12.77 -4.08 -8.92
N ASP A 24 -14.07 -3.90 -8.68
CA ASP A 24 -14.54 -2.95 -7.66
C ASP A 24 -14.19 -3.44 -6.24
N THR A 25 -14.28 -4.75 -5.98
CA THR A 25 -13.81 -5.35 -4.72
C THR A 25 -12.30 -5.16 -4.56
N ILE A 26 -11.53 -5.34 -5.63
CA ILE A 26 -10.08 -5.14 -5.60
C ILE A 26 -9.73 -3.68 -5.31
N LEU A 27 -10.41 -2.72 -5.94
CA LEU A 27 -10.16 -1.29 -5.71
C LEU A 27 -10.52 -0.85 -4.29
N LEU A 28 -11.61 -1.38 -3.73
CA LEU A 28 -11.98 -1.14 -2.33
C LEU A 28 -10.94 -1.69 -1.35
N ASP A 29 -10.50 -2.94 -1.53
CA ASP A 29 -9.45 -3.52 -0.68
C ASP A 29 -8.11 -2.80 -0.85
N HIS A 30 -7.77 -2.40 -2.08
CA HIS A 30 -6.56 -1.64 -2.36
C HIS A 30 -6.57 -0.28 -1.66
N SER A 31 -7.68 0.47 -1.70
CA SER A 31 -7.86 1.71 -0.92
C SER A 31 -7.62 1.47 0.58
N HIS A 32 -8.17 0.38 1.13
CA HIS A 32 -7.90 0.02 2.52
C HIS A 32 -6.43 -0.34 2.79
N CYS A 33 -5.76 -1.01 1.86
CA CYS A 33 -4.35 -1.35 1.96
C CYS A 33 -3.47 -0.09 2.04
N GLU A 34 -3.71 0.92 1.21
CA GLU A 34 -2.92 2.16 1.24
C GLU A 34 -3.11 2.93 2.55
N ARG A 35 -4.37 3.05 3.02
CA ARG A 35 -4.64 3.67 4.32
C ARG A 35 -3.97 2.91 5.47
N LYS A 36 -3.96 1.57 5.43
CA LYS A 36 -3.27 0.74 6.43
C LYS A 36 -1.75 0.93 6.36
N ALA A 37 -1.16 1.01 5.18
CA ALA A 37 0.28 1.23 5.00
C ALA A 37 0.72 2.58 5.60
N ALA A 38 -0.02 3.66 5.29
CA ALA A 38 0.19 4.96 5.93
C ALA A 38 0.07 4.88 7.46
N GLY A 39 -0.96 4.19 7.97
CA GLY A 39 -1.16 3.98 9.40
C GLY A 39 -0.01 3.21 10.07
N VAL A 40 0.55 2.20 9.42
CA VAL A 40 1.72 1.46 9.91
C VAL A 40 2.94 2.37 9.98
N ALA A 41 3.19 3.18 8.94
CA ALA A 41 4.30 4.13 8.95
C ALA A 41 4.18 5.13 10.12
N ILE A 42 2.98 5.67 10.35
CA ILE A 42 2.70 6.58 11.48
C ILE A 42 2.92 5.88 12.83
N ASN A 43 2.41 4.66 13.00
CA ASN A 43 2.60 3.88 14.23
C ASN A 43 4.08 3.60 14.52
N LEU A 44 4.89 3.31 13.50
CA LEU A 44 6.32 3.11 13.64
C LEU A 44 7.04 4.40 14.06
N MET A 45 6.62 5.57 13.56
CA MET A 45 7.16 6.86 14.01
C MET A 45 6.90 7.10 15.50
N PHE A 46 5.69 6.79 15.99
CA PHE A 46 5.38 6.88 17.42
C PHE A 46 6.17 5.87 18.26
N ARG A 47 6.44 4.67 17.72
CA ARG A 47 7.19 3.63 18.42
C ARG A 47 8.69 3.94 18.51
N TYR A 48 9.26 4.62 17.52
CA TYR A 48 10.69 4.92 17.43
C TYR A 48 10.97 6.42 17.26
N PRO A 49 10.49 7.30 18.16
CA PRO A 49 10.49 8.74 17.95
C PRO A 49 11.89 9.36 17.90
N SER A 50 12.87 8.73 18.56
CA SER A 50 14.26 9.22 18.60
C SER A 50 15.09 8.83 17.37
N HIS A 51 14.60 7.94 16.51
CA HIS A 51 15.31 7.50 15.30
C HIS A 51 15.02 8.45 14.13
N LYS A 52 15.66 9.63 14.14
CA LYS A 52 15.37 10.73 13.21
C LYS A 52 15.32 10.31 11.73
N GLU A 53 16.31 9.56 11.26
CA GLU A 53 16.35 9.11 9.85
C GLU A 53 15.15 8.22 9.50
N LEU A 54 14.80 7.29 10.40
CA LEU A 54 13.63 6.43 10.23
C LEU A 54 12.34 7.27 10.19
N VAL A 55 12.21 8.25 11.10
CA VAL A 55 11.04 9.15 11.13
C VAL A 55 10.92 9.94 9.82
N TYR A 56 12.00 10.47 9.27
CA TYR A 56 11.96 11.18 7.99
C TYR A 56 11.54 10.28 6.83
N ARG A 57 12.10 9.07 6.75
CA ARG A 57 11.75 8.09 5.70
C ARG A 57 10.28 7.65 5.82
N LEU A 58 9.81 7.35 7.03
CA LEU A 58 8.42 6.95 7.28
C LEU A 58 7.43 8.09 7.07
N THR A 59 7.82 9.34 7.31
CA THR A 59 7.00 10.51 6.99
C THR A 59 6.77 10.62 5.48
N ALA A 60 7.82 10.40 4.67
CA ALA A 60 7.70 10.39 3.21
C ALA A 60 6.78 9.26 2.74
N ILE A 61 6.98 8.04 3.25
CA ILE A 61 6.13 6.88 2.93
C ILE A 61 4.68 7.15 3.30
N ALA A 62 4.39 7.64 4.52
CA ALA A 62 3.03 7.92 4.94
C ALA A 62 2.31 8.94 4.04
N LYS A 63 3.04 9.94 3.52
CA LYS A 63 2.48 10.91 2.57
C LYS A 63 2.18 10.25 1.22
N GLU A 64 3.14 9.50 0.68
CA GLU A 64 2.98 8.79 -0.59
C GLU A 64 1.78 7.83 -0.55
N GLU A 65 1.63 7.04 0.51
CA GLU A 65 0.49 6.12 0.62
C GLU A 65 -0.85 6.83 0.83
N LEU A 66 -0.86 8.02 1.43
CA LEU A 66 -2.08 8.85 1.49
C LEU A 66 -2.43 9.44 0.11
N GLU A 67 -1.43 9.81 -0.70
CA GLU A 67 -1.65 10.19 -2.10
C GLU A 67 -2.18 9.01 -2.93
N HIS A 68 -1.67 7.80 -2.71
CA HIS A 68 -2.21 6.58 -3.33
C HIS A 68 -3.65 6.32 -2.89
N PHE A 69 -3.94 6.37 -1.59
CA PHE A 69 -5.28 6.24 -1.04
C PHE A 69 -6.27 7.22 -1.70
N GLU A 70 -5.89 8.50 -1.80
CA GLU A 70 -6.72 9.51 -2.45
C GLU A 70 -6.94 9.20 -3.93
N LYS A 71 -5.90 8.84 -4.69
CA LYS A 71 -6.03 8.45 -6.10
C LYS A 71 -6.99 7.28 -6.28
N VAL A 72 -6.91 6.25 -5.44
CA VAL A 72 -7.80 5.08 -5.54
C VAL A 72 -9.26 5.46 -5.23
N ASN A 73 -9.48 6.32 -4.23
CA ASN A 73 -10.83 6.81 -3.93
C ASN A 73 -11.42 7.65 -5.06
N GLN A 74 -10.61 8.50 -5.72
CA GLN A 74 -11.05 9.22 -6.91
C GLN A 74 -11.46 8.25 -8.05
N TRP A 75 -10.77 7.11 -8.19
CA TRP A 75 -11.17 6.08 -9.15
C TRP A 75 -12.47 5.37 -8.75
N LEU A 76 -12.67 5.09 -7.46
CA LEU A 76 -13.90 4.52 -6.93
C LEU A 76 -15.08 5.48 -7.16
N GLU A 77 -14.95 6.76 -6.82
CA GLU A 77 -15.99 7.79 -7.05
C GLU A 77 -16.38 7.91 -8.53
N ARG A 78 -15.41 7.78 -9.45
CA ARG A 78 -15.68 7.79 -10.90
C ARG A 78 -16.44 6.56 -11.37
N ARG A 79 -16.40 5.46 -10.62
CA ARG A 79 -17.09 4.20 -10.92
C ARG A 79 -18.51 4.12 -10.34
N GLY A 80 -18.79 4.89 -9.27
CA GLY A 80 -20.10 4.97 -8.61
C GLY A 80 -20.08 4.33 -7.22
#